data_AF-A0A658KDD5-F1
#
_entry.id   AF-A0A658KDD5-F1
#
_cell.length_a   1.000
_cell.length_b   1.000
_cell.length_c   1.000
_cell.angle_alpha   90.00
_cell.angle_beta   90.00
_cell.angle_gamma   90.00
#
_symmetry.space_group_name_H-M   'P 1'
#
loop_
_entity.id
_entity.type
_entity.pdbx_description
1 polymer ?
#
loop_
_entity_poly.entity_id
_entity_poly.type
_entity_poly.pdbx_seq_one_letter_code
_entity_poly.pdbx_strand_id
1 'polypeptide(L)'
;MTLRPASGLFEIGMQVVNLAGKPMDLMYMAHMNYAYVDDALLTQPLGCERTRVRASVPAHVRPTPAWSAYIAELSQDPARLKVLDSPALYDPEIVCFFDDVRSDAQGQAHFFLDHPDGAAFYTRYSPRQFEHAARWILHNTDQQVAAFVLPATCEPEGYRAELAKGNVRSLAPGASAEFSVTTGYLNAAERRALQP
;
A
#
# COMPACT_ATOMS: atom_id res chain seq x y z
N MET A 1 -3.82 -16.13 -9.63
CA MET A 1 -3.38 -15.02 -10.49
C MET A 1 -3.95 -15.24 -11.88
N THR A 2 -4.50 -14.19 -12.49
CA THR A 2 -5.10 -14.25 -13.83
C THR A 2 -4.44 -13.19 -14.72
N LEU A 3 -3.83 -13.67 -15.82
CA LEU A 3 -3.23 -12.85 -16.88
C LEU A 3 -4.16 -12.78 -18.08
N ARG A 4 -4.15 -11.65 -18.80
CA ARG A 4 -4.91 -11.47 -20.04
C ARG A 4 -3.96 -11.00 -21.15
N PRO A 5 -4.12 -11.47 -22.40
CA PRO A 5 -3.36 -10.94 -23.52
C PRO A 5 -3.52 -9.42 -23.66
N ALA A 6 -2.45 -8.74 -24.09
CA ALA A 6 -2.44 -7.30 -24.36
C ALA A 6 -2.82 -6.38 -23.17
N SER A 7 -2.64 -6.85 -21.93
CA SER A 7 -2.83 -6.05 -20.72
C SER A 7 -1.58 -6.11 -19.86
N GLY A 8 -1.08 -4.94 -19.44
CA GLY A 8 -0.06 -4.82 -18.39
C GLY A 8 -0.61 -5.03 -16.97
N LEU A 9 -1.93 -5.12 -16.82
CA LEU A 9 -2.61 -5.42 -15.56
C LEU A 9 -2.94 -6.91 -15.43
N PHE A 10 -2.95 -7.38 -14.18
CA PHE A 10 -3.33 -8.72 -13.80
C PHE A 10 -4.07 -8.74 -12.46
N GLU A 11 -4.78 -9.84 -12.19
CA GLU A 11 -5.56 -10.00 -10.97
C GLU A 11 -4.89 -11.04 -10.06
N ILE A 12 -4.72 -10.68 -8.79
CA ILE A 12 -4.33 -11.58 -7.71
C ILE A 12 -5.57 -11.82 -6.86
N GLY A 13 -6.01 -13.07 -6.80
CA GLY A 13 -7.08 -13.53 -5.92
C GLY A 13 -6.54 -14.50 -4.86
N MET A 14 -7.04 -14.38 -3.63
CA MET A 14 -6.75 -15.30 -2.52
C MET A 14 -8.04 -15.55 -1.74
N GLN A 15 -8.28 -16.82 -1.38
CA GLN A 15 -9.32 -17.22 -0.45
C GLN A 15 -8.66 -17.95 0.72
N VAL A 16 -9.02 -17.56 1.94
CA VAL A 16 -8.58 -18.21 3.18
C VAL A 16 -9.78 -18.85 3.83
N VAL A 17 -9.72 -20.13 4.16
CA VAL A 17 -10.79 -20.87 4.84
C VAL A 17 -10.28 -21.36 6.19
N ASN A 18 -11.00 -21.08 7.26
CA ASN A 18 -10.68 -21.63 8.57
C ASN A 18 -11.16 -23.09 8.66
N LEU A 19 -10.22 -24.03 8.51
CA LEU A 19 -10.50 -25.47 8.63
C LEU A 19 -10.45 -26.00 10.08
N ALA A 20 -10.14 -25.15 11.06
CA ALA A 20 -10.10 -25.53 12.46
C ALA A 20 -11.49 -25.53 13.10
N GLY A 21 -11.65 -26.29 14.20
CA GLY A 21 -12.86 -26.27 15.03
C GLY A 21 -12.98 -25.06 15.97
N LYS A 22 -12.07 -24.09 15.88
CA LYS A 22 -12.05 -22.87 16.71
C LYS A 22 -11.84 -21.62 15.86
N PRO A 23 -12.21 -20.41 16.35
CA PRO A 23 -11.89 -19.17 15.66
C PRO A 23 -10.38 -19.05 15.36
N MET A 24 -10.06 -18.47 14.20
CA MET A 24 -8.70 -18.26 13.72
C MET A 24 -8.47 -16.77 13.49
N ASP A 25 -7.41 -16.24 14.07
CA ASP A 25 -6.97 -14.88 13.79
C ASP A 25 -6.39 -14.79 12.38
N LEU A 26 -6.73 -13.73 11.65
CA LEU A 26 -6.28 -13.46 10.30
C LEU A 26 -5.69 -12.06 10.19
N MET A 27 -4.43 -12.01 9.81
CA MET A 27 -3.74 -10.82 9.35
C MET A 27 -3.22 -11.11 7.95
N TYR A 28 -3.51 -10.23 7.00
CA TYR A 28 -3.04 -10.35 5.63
C TYR A 28 -2.71 -8.99 5.04
N MET A 29 -1.64 -8.94 4.25
CA MET A 29 -1.25 -7.79 3.44
C MET A 29 -0.84 -8.30 2.06
N ALA A 30 -1.42 -7.71 1.02
CA ALA A 30 -0.96 -7.89 -0.35
C ALA A 30 0.31 -7.05 -0.56
N HIS A 31 1.46 -7.56 -0.10
CA HIS A 31 2.74 -6.84 -0.13
C HIS A 31 3.34 -6.84 -1.54
N MET A 32 3.22 -5.72 -2.26
CA MET A 32 3.67 -5.57 -3.64
C MET A 32 4.82 -4.57 -3.73
N ASN A 33 6.00 -5.05 -4.09
CA ASN A 33 7.23 -4.25 -4.14
C ASN A 33 7.51 -3.81 -5.59
N TYR A 34 6.99 -2.64 -5.95
CA TYR A 34 7.28 -2.02 -7.24
C TYR A 34 8.65 -1.36 -7.23
N ALA A 35 9.33 -1.37 -8.38
CA ALA A 35 10.58 -0.63 -8.54
C ALA A 35 10.35 0.87 -8.27
N TYR A 36 11.32 1.51 -7.62
CA TYR A 36 11.36 2.96 -7.52
C TYR A 36 11.53 3.57 -8.92
N VAL A 37 10.84 4.70 -9.17
CA VAL A 37 10.95 5.46 -10.41
C VAL A 37 11.22 6.91 -10.03
N ASP A 38 12.34 7.45 -10.49
CA ASP A 38 12.72 8.84 -10.25
C ASP A 38 11.62 9.80 -10.71
N ASP A 39 11.34 10.81 -9.90
CA ASP A 39 10.34 11.86 -10.14
C ASP A 39 8.90 11.35 -10.33
N ALA A 40 8.62 10.08 -9.99
CA ALA A 40 7.28 9.55 -10.09
C ALA A 40 6.34 10.16 -9.05
N LEU A 41 5.09 10.36 -9.46
CA LEU A 41 4.04 10.99 -8.67
C LEU A 41 3.15 9.93 -8.02
N LEU A 42 3.03 10.01 -6.70
CA LEU A 42 2.16 9.15 -5.91
C LEU A 42 0.74 9.73 -5.87
N THR A 43 -0.21 9.01 -6.47
CA THR A 43 -1.59 9.50 -6.62
C THR A 43 -2.60 8.50 -6.06
N GLN A 44 -3.52 8.98 -5.23
CA GLN A 44 -4.73 8.28 -4.80
C GLN A 44 -5.94 9.20 -5.06
N PRO A 45 -6.49 9.21 -6.28
CA PRO A 45 -7.34 10.30 -6.77
C PRO A 45 -8.64 10.49 -5.99
N LEU A 46 -9.18 9.41 -5.41
CA LEU A 46 -10.38 9.47 -4.58
C LEU A 46 -10.10 9.95 -3.16
N GLY A 47 -8.83 9.94 -2.75
CA GLY A 47 -8.38 10.33 -1.42
C GLY A 47 -8.67 9.30 -0.33
N CYS A 48 -8.38 9.72 0.90
CA CYS A 48 -8.65 9.00 2.14
C CYS A 48 -9.06 10.04 3.20
N GLU A 49 -9.53 9.62 4.37
CA GLU A 49 -9.79 10.56 5.46
C GLU A 49 -8.50 11.20 5.96
N ARG A 50 -7.48 10.37 6.20
CA ARG A 50 -6.20 10.82 6.73
C ARG A 50 -5.05 9.98 6.20
N THR A 51 -3.93 10.64 5.92
CA THR A 51 -2.64 9.96 5.75
C THR A 51 -1.82 10.18 7.02
N ARG A 52 -1.25 9.11 7.57
CA ARG A 52 -0.34 9.16 8.71
C ARG A 52 1.02 8.64 8.31
N VAL A 53 2.08 9.24 8.82
CA VAL A 53 3.44 8.69 8.72
C VAL A 53 3.71 7.88 9.97
N ARG A 54 4.35 6.73 9.81
CA ARG A 54 4.67 5.86 10.93
C ARG A 54 5.67 6.56 11.85
N ALA A 55 5.24 6.87 13.06
CA ALA A 55 6.07 7.46 14.10
C ALA A 55 6.96 6.41 14.81
N SER A 56 6.54 5.14 14.80
CA SER A 56 7.30 4.04 15.39
C SER A 56 8.50 3.70 14.48
N VAL A 57 9.69 3.68 15.08
CA VAL A 57 10.92 3.20 14.44
C VAL A 57 11.17 1.77 14.93
N PRO A 58 11.01 0.74 14.08
CA PRO A 58 11.30 -0.64 14.48
C PRO A 58 12.74 -0.80 14.96
N ALA A 59 12.99 -1.74 15.88
CA ALA A 59 14.32 -1.92 16.48
C ALA A 59 15.45 -2.25 15.48
N HIS A 60 15.11 -2.76 14.28
CA HIS A 60 16.07 -3.07 13.23
C HIS A 60 16.39 -1.87 12.31
N VAL A 61 15.64 -0.78 12.43
CA VAL A 61 15.80 0.44 11.64
C VAL A 61 16.80 1.35 12.35
N ARG A 62 17.78 1.90 11.61
CA ARG A 62 18.80 2.82 12.14
C ARG A 62 18.62 4.21 11.52
N PRO A 63 17.87 5.12 12.17
CA PRO A 63 17.66 6.47 11.66
C PRO A 63 18.96 7.26 11.50
N THR A 64 19.05 8.04 10.44
CA THR A 64 20.01 9.14 10.33
C THR A 64 19.36 10.45 10.83
N PRO A 65 20.14 11.49 11.19
CA PRO A 65 19.58 12.79 11.55
C PRO A 65 18.75 13.42 10.44
N ALA A 66 19.21 13.30 9.18
CA ALA A 66 18.50 13.82 8.01
C ALA A 66 17.15 13.11 7.79
N TRP A 67 17.14 11.78 7.87
CA TRP A 67 15.91 10.99 7.81
C TRP A 67 14.95 11.36 8.93
N SER A 68 15.44 11.52 10.16
CA SER A 68 14.61 11.86 11.32
C SER A 68 13.94 13.23 11.17
N ALA A 69 14.69 14.22 10.65
CA ALA A 69 14.15 15.53 10.34
C ALA A 69 13.06 15.45 9.25
N TYR A 70 13.31 14.67 8.20
CA TYR A 70 12.33 14.46 7.13
C TYR A 70 11.06 13.75 7.61
N ILE A 71 11.17 12.72 8.44
CA ILE A 71 10.00 12.06 9.06
C ILE A 71 9.19 13.03 9.92
N ALA A 72 9.86 13.94 10.66
CA ALA A 72 9.15 14.96 11.44
C ALA A 72 8.38 15.92 10.53
N GLU A 73 8.96 16.32 9.39
CA GLU A 73 8.28 17.13 8.37
C GLU A 73 7.08 16.38 7.76
N LEU A 74 7.28 15.12 7.34
CA LEU A 74 6.20 14.30 6.77
C LEU A 74 5.10 14.00 7.79
N SER A 75 5.43 13.90 9.08
CA SER A 75 4.43 13.69 10.14
C SER A 75 3.51 14.90 10.33
N GLN A 76 3.97 16.10 9.97
CA GLN A 76 3.17 17.33 9.96
C GLN A 76 2.41 17.48 8.64
N ASP A 77 3.07 17.19 7.51
CA ASP A 77 2.49 17.28 6.18
C ASP A 77 2.91 16.07 5.31
N PRO A 78 2.11 14.99 5.30
CA PRO A 78 2.38 13.81 4.48
C PRO A 78 2.34 14.09 2.97
N ALA A 79 1.72 15.19 2.53
CA ALA A 79 1.66 15.55 1.11
C ALA A 79 3.03 15.95 0.54
N ARG A 80 4.03 16.18 1.39
CA ARG A 80 5.42 16.41 0.96
C ARG A 80 6.06 15.16 0.34
N LEU A 81 5.53 13.96 0.58
CA LEU A 81 5.93 12.71 -0.10
C LEU A 81 5.15 12.48 -1.40
N LYS A 82 4.61 13.52 -2.04
CA LYS A 82 3.81 13.35 -3.26
C LYS A 82 4.66 12.94 -4.47
N VAL A 83 5.92 13.35 -4.52
CA VAL A 83 6.87 13.06 -5.61
C VAL A 83 8.06 12.30 -5.04
N LEU A 84 8.56 11.32 -5.80
CA LEU A 84 9.76 10.56 -5.47
C LEU A 84 11.03 11.30 -5.96
N ASP A 85 11.34 12.42 -5.32
CA ASP A 85 12.42 13.36 -5.72
C ASP A 85 13.59 13.44 -4.73
N SER A 86 13.48 12.77 -3.58
CA SER A 86 14.43 12.89 -2.46
C SER A 86 15.00 11.54 -2.02
N PRO A 87 15.61 10.74 -2.92
CA PRO A 87 16.02 9.35 -2.66
C PRO A 87 16.96 9.20 -1.45
N ALA A 88 17.83 10.19 -1.20
CA ALA A 88 18.74 10.19 -0.05
C ALA A 88 18.04 10.28 1.31
N LEU A 89 16.75 10.64 1.36
CA LEU A 89 15.94 10.73 2.57
C LEU A 89 15.07 9.49 2.79
N TYR A 90 15.10 8.50 1.90
CA TYR A 90 14.25 7.29 1.98
C TYR A 90 14.99 6.06 2.50
N ASP A 91 16.15 6.25 3.13
CA ASP A 91 16.91 5.23 3.85
C ASP A 91 16.97 5.63 5.34
N PRO A 92 16.44 4.82 6.27
CA PRO A 92 16.12 3.39 6.13
C PRO A 92 14.76 3.01 5.52
N GLU A 93 13.67 3.73 5.77
CA GLU A 93 12.37 3.54 5.07
C GLU A 93 11.40 4.67 5.40
N ILE A 94 10.44 4.95 4.50
CA ILE A 94 9.28 5.81 4.77
C ILE A 94 8.02 4.94 4.72
N VAL A 95 7.25 4.97 5.80
CA VAL A 95 5.99 4.22 5.89
C VAL A 95 4.83 5.16 6.15
N CYS A 96 3.81 5.10 5.30
CA CYS A 96 2.56 5.83 5.48
C CYS A 96 1.39 4.87 5.65
N PHE A 97 0.37 5.27 6.40
CA PHE A 97 -0.91 4.59 6.55
C PHE A 97 -2.02 5.48 6.01
N PHE A 98 -3.01 4.87 5.35
CA PHE A 98 -4.19 5.56 4.84
C PHE A 98 -5.41 5.12 5.63
N ASP A 99 -5.98 6.06 6.38
CA ASP A 99 -7.20 5.86 7.15
C ASP A 99 -8.42 6.12 6.24
N ASP A 100 -9.38 5.21 6.26
CA ASP A 100 -10.66 5.31 5.53
C ASP A 100 -10.48 5.69 4.04
N VAL A 101 -9.81 4.79 3.32
CA VAL A 101 -9.58 4.91 1.87
C VAL A 101 -10.93 4.97 1.14
N ARG A 102 -11.11 6.02 0.33
CA ARG A 102 -12.34 6.24 -0.43
C ARG A 102 -12.37 5.36 -1.68
N SER A 103 -13.58 5.07 -2.14
CA SER A 103 -13.82 4.20 -3.29
C SER A 103 -14.78 4.83 -4.29
N ASP A 104 -14.70 4.36 -5.53
CA ASP A 104 -15.58 4.74 -6.63
C ASP A 104 -17.01 4.19 -6.42
N ALA A 105 -17.90 4.43 -7.39
CA ALA A 105 -19.26 3.90 -7.35
C ALA A 105 -19.34 2.37 -7.36
N GLN A 106 -18.26 1.68 -7.76
CA GLN A 106 -18.11 0.24 -7.80
C GLN A 106 -17.43 -0.32 -6.53
N GLY A 107 -17.13 0.54 -5.55
CA GLY A 107 -16.50 0.15 -4.29
C GLY A 107 -15.02 -0.20 -4.43
N GLN A 108 -14.34 0.35 -5.43
CA GLN A 108 -12.90 0.20 -5.68
C GLN A 108 -12.12 1.44 -5.27
N ALA A 109 -11.04 1.25 -4.53
CA ALA A 109 -10.02 2.26 -4.33
C ALA A 109 -9.00 2.19 -5.47
N HIS A 110 -8.40 3.33 -5.81
CA HIS A 110 -7.46 3.45 -6.92
C HIS A 110 -6.20 4.16 -6.46
N PHE A 111 -5.04 3.58 -6.82
CA PHE A 111 -3.73 4.14 -6.51
C PHE A 111 -2.82 4.02 -7.72
N PHE A 112 -1.99 5.03 -7.92
CA PHE A 112 -1.05 5.13 -9.02
C PHE A 112 0.33 5.53 -8.50
N LEU A 113 1.36 4.99 -9.15
CA LEU A 113 2.68 5.60 -9.23
C LEU A 113 2.84 6.10 -10.67
N ASP A 114 2.53 7.36 -10.90
CA ASP A 114 2.55 7.99 -12.22
C ASP A 114 4.01 8.28 -12.62
N HIS A 115 4.46 7.71 -13.73
CA HIS A 115 5.82 7.88 -14.23
C HIS A 115 5.95 9.23 -14.98
N PRO A 116 7.15 9.84 -15.02
CA PRO A 116 7.38 11.09 -15.75
C PRO A 116 7.05 11.03 -17.25
N ASP A 117 7.15 9.84 -17.86
CA ASP A 117 6.84 9.60 -19.28
C ASP A 117 5.33 9.43 -19.57
N GLY A 118 4.49 9.49 -18.53
CA GLY A 118 3.04 9.37 -18.60
C GLY A 118 2.49 7.95 -18.43
N ALA A 119 3.34 6.93 -18.35
CA ALA A 119 2.93 5.61 -17.90
C ALA A 119 2.62 5.60 -16.39
N ALA A 120 2.13 4.48 -15.85
CA ALA A 120 1.97 4.35 -14.41
C ALA A 120 2.01 2.89 -13.95
N PHE A 121 2.51 2.65 -12.73
CA PHE A 121 2.03 1.50 -11.98
C PHE A 121 0.68 1.80 -11.37
N TYR A 122 -0.18 0.79 -11.33
CA TYR A 122 -1.56 0.94 -10.91
C TYR A 122 -1.99 -0.21 -10.02
N THR A 123 -2.74 0.12 -8.97
CA THR A 123 -3.42 -0.85 -8.10
C THR A 123 -4.84 -0.39 -7.85
N ARG A 124 -5.80 -1.31 -7.97
CA ARG A 124 -7.14 -1.17 -7.38
C ARG A 124 -7.51 -2.38 -6.55
N TYR A 125 -8.32 -2.13 -5.52
CA TYR A 125 -8.83 -3.13 -4.61
C TYR A 125 -10.10 -2.62 -3.93
N SER A 126 -10.88 -3.51 -3.31
CA SER A 126 -12.02 -3.09 -2.50
C SER A 126 -11.61 -2.84 -1.04
N PRO A 127 -11.85 -1.63 -0.47
CA PRO A 127 -11.62 -1.39 0.96
C PRO A 127 -12.42 -2.31 1.89
N ARG A 128 -13.50 -2.94 1.40
CA ARG A 128 -14.25 -3.95 2.16
C ARG A 128 -13.47 -5.25 2.36
N GLN A 129 -12.62 -5.63 1.41
CA GLN A 129 -11.74 -6.79 1.53
C GLN A 129 -10.47 -6.42 2.31
N PHE A 130 -10.02 -5.17 2.19
CA PHE A 130 -8.81 -4.63 2.81
C PHE A 130 -9.11 -3.31 3.53
N GLU A 131 -9.41 -3.40 4.83
CA GLU A 131 -9.80 -2.23 5.64
C GLU A 131 -8.64 -1.28 5.94
N HIS A 132 -7.40 -1.70 5.65
CA HIS A 132 -6.19 -0.93 5.89
C HIS A 132 -5.36 -0.83 4.61
N ALA A 133 -4.57 0.23 4.48
CA ALA A 133 -3.57 0.34 3.44
C ALA A 133 -2.33 1.05 3.96
N ALA A 134 -1.16 0.56 3.54
CA ALA A 134 0.11 1.19 3.82
C ALA A 134 0.83 1.58 2.51
N ARG A 135 1.78 2.50 2.61
CA ARG A 135 2.78 2.79 1.59
C ARG A 135 4.14 2.57 2.22
N TRP A 136 5.05 1.93 1.48
CA TRP A 136 6.41 1.65 1.94
C TRP A 136 7.41 2.02 0.85
N ILE A 137 8.25 3.04 1.13
CA ILE A 137 9.28 3.53 0.22
C ILE A 137 10.64 3.30 0.87
N LEU A 138 11.57 2.71 0.13
CA LEU A 138 12.95 2.53 0.57
C LEU A 138 13.88 2.75 -0.62
N HIS A 139 14.89 3.60 -0.45
CA HIS A 139 15.87 3.87 -1.49
C HIS A 139 17.30 3.95 -0.94
N ASN A 140 18.11 2.93 -1.20
CA ASN A 140 19.55 2.90 -0.95
C ASN A 140 20.28 2.14 -2.08
N THR A 141 21.55 1.80 -1.87
CA THR A 141 22.37 1.11 -2.89
C THR A 141 21.90 -0.31 -3.17
N ASP A 142 21.27 -0.96 -2.20
CA ASP A 142 20.90 -2.38 -2.26
C ASP A 142 19.41 -2.57 -2.60
N GLN A 143 18.58 -1.57 -2.29
CA GLN A 143 17.12 -1.65 -2.37
C GLN A 143 16.52 -0.33 -2.87
N GLN A 144 15.76 -0.39 -3.97
CA GLN A 144 15.11 0.74 -4.62
C GLN A 144 13.65 0.39 -4.90
N VAL A 145 12.80 0.58 -3.89
CA VAL A 145 11.41 0.10 -3.91
C VAL A 145 10.45 1.25 -3.59
N ALA A 146 9.36 1.30 -4.36
CA ALA A 146 8.23 2.18 -4.15
C ALA A 146 6.93 1.37 -4.08
N ALA A 147 6.67 0.72 -2.95
CA ALA A 147 5.39 0.06 -2.70
C ALA A 147 4.31 1.14 -2.45
N PHE A 148 3.78 1.68 -3.54
CA PHE A 148 2.93 2.88 -3.54
C PHE A 148 1.58 2.70 -2.83
N VAL A 149 1.09 1.45 -2.77
CA VAL A 149 0.01 1.00 -1.89
C VAL A 149 0.14 -0.49 -1.58
N LEU A 150 -0.15 -0.85 -0.33
CA LEU A 150 -0.14 -2.20 0.24
C LEU A 150 -1.49 -2.43 0.93
N PRO A 151 -2.51 -2.96 0.21
CA PRO A 151 -3.81 -3.28 0.79
C PRO A 151 -3.67 -4.38 1.85
N ALA A 152 -4.29 -4.20 3.01
CA ALA A 152 -4.15 -5.09 4.15
C ALA A 152 -5.42 -5.18 5.01
N THR A 153 -5.48 -6.20 5.86
CA THR A 153 -6.50 -6.32 6.91
C THR A 153 -6.12 -5.53 8.16
N CYS A 154 -4.86 -5.16 8.32
CA CYS A 154 -4.29 -4.49 9.49
C CYS A 154 -2.98 -3.77 9.11
N GLU A 155 -2.42 -2.97 10.01
CA GLU A 155 -1.14 -2.29 9.78
C GLU A 155 0.06 -3.24 10.00
N PRO A 156 1.23 -2.96 9.40
CA PRO A 156 2.45 -3.76 9.57
C PRO A 156 3.19 -3.45 10.89
N GLU A 157 2.48 -3.20 12.00
CA GLU A 157 3.09 -2.94 13.32
C GLU A 157 3.24 -4.19 14.19
N GLY A 158 2.81 -5.35 13.68
CA GLY A 158 2.97 -6.66 14.31
C GLY A 158 1.77 -7.11 15.14
N TYR A 159 1.63 -8.44 15.30
CA TYR A 159 0.41 -9.07 15.82
C TYR A 159 -0.10 -8.50 17.15
N ARG A 160 0.76 -8.32 18.15
CA ARG A 160 0.33 -7.83 19.47
C ARG A 160 -0.17 -6.38 19.43
N ALA A 161 0.45 -5.53 18.61
CA ALA A 161 0.04 -4.14 18.44
C ALA A 161 -1.31 -4.08 17.72
N GLU A 162 -1.46 -4.84 16.63
CA GLU A 162 -2.71 -4.89 15.88
C GLU A 162 -3.85 -5.53 16.67
N LEU A 163 -3.57 -6.52 17.50
CA LEU A 163 -4.56 -7.11 18.41
C LEU A 163 -5.05 -6.07 19.43
N ALA A 164 -4.14 -5.27 20.00
CA ALA A 164 -4.48 -4.21 20.95
C ALA A 164 -5.29 -3.07 20.32
N LYS A 165 -5.09 -2.80 19.02
CA LYS A 165 -5.89 -1.85 18.24
C LYS A 165 -7.26 -2.41 17.82
N GLY A 166 -7.43 -3.72 17.88
CA GLY A 166 -8.64 -4.40 17.39
C GLY A 166 -8.63 -4.67 15.87
N ASN A 167 -7.47 -4.59 15.22
CA ASN A 167 -7.33 -4.75 13.76
C ASN A 167 -7.20 -6.22 13.33
N VAL A 168 -6.93 -7.14 14.27
CA VAL A 168 -6.81 -8.58 13.96
C VAL A 168 -8.20 -9.15 13.71
N ARG A 169 -8.47 -9.55 12.47
CA ARG A 169 -9.73 -10.20 12.09
C ARG A 169 -9.83 -11.58 12.73
N SER A 170 -11.05 -12.01 13.07
CA SER A 170 -11.32 -13.37 13.53
C SER A 170 -12.24 -14.10 12.55
N LEU A 171 -11.81 -15.27 12.06
CA LEU A 171 -12.60 -16.14 11.19
C LEU A 171 -13.18 -17.28 12.02
N ALA A 172 -14.50 -17.42 12.03
CA ALA A 172 -15.19 -18.54 12.66
C ALA A 172 -14.84 -19.89 11.98
N PRO A 173 -15.01 -21.04 12.65
CA PRO A 173 -14.86 -22.36 12.04
C PRO A 173 -15.67 -22.49 10.74
N GLY A 174 -15.03 -22.93 9.66
CA GLY A 174 -15.64 -23.08 8.33
C GLY A 174 -15.88 -21.78 7.57
N ALA A 175 -15.66 -20.61 8.18
CA ALA A 175 -15.79 -19.32 7.50
C ALA A 175 -14.61 -19.09 6.53
N SER A 176 -14.85 -18.23 5.54
CA SER A 176 -13.84 -17.81 4.57
C SER A 176 -13.70 -16.30 4.48
N ALA A 177 -12.51 -15.85 4.08
CA ALA A 177 -12.24 -14.47 3.69
C ALA A 177 -11.65 -14.46 2.28
N GLU A 178 -12.08 -13.50 1.47
CA GLU A 178 -11.68 -13.36 0.08
C GLU A 178 -11.00 -12.01 -0.16
N PHE A 179 -9.96 -12.05 -0.98
CA PHE A 179 -9.11 -10.92 -1.30
C PHE A 179 -8.87 -10.90 -2.80
N SER A 180 -9.15 -9.77 -3.46
CA SER A 180 -8.80 -9.52 -4.85
C SER A 180 -8.13 -8.16 -5.01
N VAL A 181 -7.03 -8.15 -5.76
CA VAL A 181 -6.29 -6.95 -6.14
C VAL A 181 -6.05 -7.02 -7.65
N THR A 182 -6.40 -5.96 -8.37
CA THR A 182 -5.92 -5.76 -9.74
C THR A 182 -4.73 -4.82 -9.69
N THR A 183 -3.60 -5.22 -10.25
CA THR A 183 -2.39 -4.42 -10.23
C THR A 183 -1.53 -4.65 -11.48
N GLY A 184 -0.59 -3.75 -11.76
CA GLY A 184 0.33 -3.89 -12.89
C GLY A 184 0.78 -2.56 -13.48
N TYR A 185 1.08 -2.59 -14.78
CA TYR A 185 1.55 -1.44 -15.55
C TYR A 185 0.47 -0.94 -16.50
N LEU A 186 0.34 0.38 -16.60
CA LEU A 186 -0.45 1.10 -17.59
C LEU A 186 0.51 1.86 -18.48
N ASN A 187 0.40 1.70 -19.80
CA ASN A 187 1.07 2.61 -20.72
C ASN A 187 0.42 4.01 -20.69
N ALA A 188 1.05 4.99 -21.33
CA ALA A 188 0.58 6.37 -21.28
C ALA A 188 -0.84 6.59 -21.83
N ALA A 189 -1.27 5.81 -22.84
CA ALA A 189 -2.62 5.91 -23.37
C ALA A 189 -3.66 5.32 -22.41
N GLU A 190 -3.36 4.15 -21.83
CA GLU A 190 -4.22 3.48 -20.84
C GLU A 190 -4.37 4.33 -19.58
N ARG A 191 -3.27 4.91 -19.09
CA ARG A 191 -3.28 5.78 -17.91
C ARG A 191 -4.14 7.02 -18.10
N ARG A 192 -4.09 7.65 -19.28
CA ARG A 192 -4.95 8.80 -19.62
C ARG A 192 -6.42 8.43 -19.72
N ALA A 193 -6.73 7.23 -20.21
CA ALA A 193 -8.09 6.74 -20.37
C ALA A 193 -8.74 6.34 -19.03
N LEU A 194 -7.94 5.91 -18.06
CA LEU A 194 -8.43 5.47 -16.75
C LEU A 194 -8.64 6.66 -15.80
N GLN A 195 -9.89 7.11 -15.69
CA GLN A 195 -10.34 8.10 -14.70
C GLN A 195 -11.28 7.42 -13.70
N PRO A 196 -10.84 7.22 -12.44
CA PRO A 196 -11.66 6.65 -11.38
C PRO A 196 -12.68 7.64 -10.80
#